data_AF-A0A1Y2GV02-F1
#
_entry.id   AF-A0A1Y2GV02-F1
#
_cell.length_a   1.000
_cell.length_b   1.000
_cell.length_c   1.000
_cell.angle_alpha   90.00
_cell.angle_beta   90.00
_cell.angle_gamma   90.00
#
_symmetry.space_group_name_H-M   'P 1'
#
loop_
_entity.id
_entity.type
_entity.pdbx_description
1 polymer ?
#
loop_
_entity_poly.entity_id
_entity_poly.type
_entity_poly.pdbx_seq_one_letter_code
_entity_poly.pdbx_strand_id
1 'polypeptide(L)'
;MSTASPAPLRNAYLEKTATTERPCFICMKMTTKVLKAKDGGDFFYACASHLQDPGFAKGEGYPPVPTAEALAAVAAYKKKKAEAEKKKQEAAAAAEASSKAEEDKRSNVSKIGSAVFSGLGSVATRAATSVSAFINDEEATKARIQAQELERQQAEARKKPEYWVLDQRIFFLRQNDIKKRNTKKSTADTLNGLSFPKVPGGL
;
A
#
# COMPACT_ATOMS: atom_id res chain seq x y z
N MET A 1 1.32 45.37 -15.36
CA MET A 1 1.77 44.27 -14.47
C MET A 1 0.54 43.43 -14.13
N SER A 2 0.38 42.27 -14.74
CA SER A 2 -0.82 41.44 -14.58
C SER A 2 -0.81 40.82 -13.17
N THR A 3 -1.56 41.40 -12.24
CA THR A 3 -1.73 40.84 -10.89
C THR A 3 -2.63 39.62 -10.99
N ALA A 4 -2.02 38.45 -11.21
CA ALA A 4 -2.74 37.19 -11.17
C ALA A 4 -3.43 37.06 -9.80
N SER A 5 -4.77 37.03 -9.81
CA SER A 5 -5.58 36.80 -8.62
C SER A 5 -5.10 35.51 -7.93
N PRO A 6 -4.83 35.51 -6.62
CA PRO A 6 -4.32 34.33 -5.93
C PRO A 6 -5.36 33.21 -6.06
N ALA A 7 -4.92 32.08 -6.64
CA ALA A 7 -5.78 30.91 -6.82
C ALA A 7 -6.43 30.49 -5.49
N PRO A 8 -7.71 30.08 -5.50
CA PRO A 8 -8.39 29.65 -4.29
C PRO A 8 -7.69 28.43 -3.69
N LEU A 9 -7.41 28.49 -2.39
CA LEU A 9 -6.71 27.41 -1.69
C LEU A 9 -7.63 26.18 -1.59
N ARG A 10 -7.23 25.06 -2.20
CA ARG A 10 -7.88 23.76 -2.04
C ARG A 10 -7.09 22.85 -1.10
N ASN A 11 -7.82 22.01 -0.36
CA ASN A 11 -7.22 21.06 0.59
C ASN A 11 -6.78 19.76 -0.11
N ALA A 12 -5.86 19.89 -1.06
CA ALA A 12 -5.29 18.75 -1.78
C ALA A 12 -3.81 19.02 -2.08
N TYR A 13 -2.93 18.22 -1.48
CA TYR A 13 -1.49 18.43 -1.49
C TYR A 13 -0.74 17.23 -2.06
N LEU A 14 0.27 17.49 -2.89
CA LEU A 14 1.18 16.50 -3.44
C LEU A 14 2.48 16.48 -2.62
N GLU A 15 2.95 15.29 -2.25
CA GLU A 15 4.26 15.12 -1.62
C GLU A 15 5.37 15.23 -2.68
N LYS A 16 6.34 16.10 -2.41
CA LYS A 16 7.56 16.25 -3.20
C LYS A 16 8.76 16.28 -2.27
N THR A 17 9.90 15.81 -2.76
CA THR A 17 11.18 15.96 -2.08
C THR A 17 11.88 17.21 -2.63
N ALA A 18 12.17 18.18 -1.77
CA ALA A 18 12.95 19.36 -2.12
C ALA A 18 14.45 19.10 -1.93
N THR A 19 15.27 19.81 -2.69
CA THR A 19 16.74 19.76 -2.59
C THR A 19 17.27 20.45 -1.34
N THR A 20 16.55 21.46 -0.82
CA THR A 20 16.95 22.21 0.36
C THR A 20 16.11 21.82 1.57
N GLU A 21 16.78 21.65 2.71
CA GLU A 21 16.13 21.38 3.99
C GLU A 21 15.53 22.66 4.58
N ARG A 22 14.30 22.56 5.07
CA ARG A 22 13.61 23.63 5.79
C ARG A 22 12.92 23.06 7.04
N PRO A 23 12.63 23.90 8.04
CA PRO A 23 11.95 23.44 9.24
C PRO A 23 10.52 22.99 8.92
N CYS A 24 10.12 21.87 9.51
CA CYS A 24 8.75 21.37 9.44
C CYS A 24 7.76 22.37 10.05
N PHE A 25 6.62 22.56 9.41
CA PHE A 25 5.57 23.48 9.86
C PHE A 25 5.04 23.22 11.29
N ILE A 26 5.16 21.99 11.79
CA ILE A 26 4.55 21.60 13.08
C ILE A 26 5.60 21.58 14.20
N CYS A 27 6.71 20.85 13.99
CA CYS A 27 7.73 20.65 15.02
C CYS A 27 9.03 21.42 14.78
N MET A 28 9.13 22.17 13.68
CA MET A 28 10.32 22.92 13.29
C MET A 28 11.60 22.07 13.07
N LYS A 29 11.51 20.73 13.10
CA LYS A 29 12.62 19.84 12.72
C LYS A 29 12.93 19.98 11.23
N MET A 30 14.21 19.98 10.87
CA MET A 30 14.64 20.08 9.48
C MET A 30 14.12 18.90 8.66
N THR A 31 13.57 19.18 7.49
CA THR A 31 13.04 18.16 6.58
C THR A 31 13.17 18.58 5.13
N THR A 32 13.30 17.59 4.25
CA THR A 32 13.32 17.74 2.78
C THR A 32 11.94 17.51 2.16
N LYS A 33 10.95 17.04 2.93
CA LYS A 33 9.62 16.72 2.43
C LYS A 33 8.74 17.97 2.36
N VAL A 34 8.17 18.21 1.18
CA VAL A 34 7.31 19.35 0.87
C VAL A 34 5.95 18.87 0.43
N LEU A 35 4.91 19.46 1.02
CA LEU A 35 3.54 19.35 0.56
C LEU A 35 3.21 20.57 -0.29
N LYS A 36 2.88 20.36 -1.57
CA LYS A 36 2.51 21.42 -2.53
C LYS A 36 1.05 21.28 -2.93
N ALA A 37 0.27 22.35 -2.82
CA ALA A 37 -1.11 22.35 -3.29
C ALA A 37 -1.19 22.05 -4.79
N LYS A 38 -2.16 21.22 -5.20
CA LYS A 38 -2.33 20.78 -6.60
C LYS A 38 -2.52 21.96 -7.56
N ASP A 39 -3.37 22.92 -7.16
CA ASP A 39 -3.70 24.11 -7.94
C ASP A 39 -2.63 25.21 -7.87
N GLY A 40 -1.51 24.95 -7.17
CA GLY A 40 -0.49 25.95 -6.90
C GLY A 40 -0.91 26.95 -5.82
N GLY A 41 -0.14 28.02 -5.67
CA GLY A 41 -0.40 29.07 -4.68
C GLY A 41 0.09 28.77 -3.26
N ASP A 42 0.32 27.49 -2.92
CA ASP A 42 0.67 27.15 -1.56
C ASP A 42 1.56 25.91 -1.38
N PHE A 43 2.54 26.01 -0.50
CA PHE A 43 3.46 24.92 -0.18
C PHE A 43 4.07 25.09 1.22
N PHE A 44 4.39 23.99 1.87
CA PHE A 44 5.05 23.98 3.18
C PHE A 44 5.77 22.66 3.42
N TYR A 45 6.65 22.64 4.42
CA TYR A 45 7.47 21.49 4.76
C TYR A 45 6.84 20.67 5.88
N ALA A 46 6.83 19.35 5.75
CA ALA A 46 6.25 18.43 6.74
C ALA A 46 7.12 17.18 6.87
N CYS A 47 7.60 16.88 8.08
CA CYS A 47 8.43 15.70 8.29
C CYS A 47 7.61 14.40 8.27
N ALA A 48 8.29 13.28 7.99
CA ALA A 48 7.64 11.97 7.85
C ALA A 48 6.83 11.55 9.08
N SER A 49 7.29 11.90 10.29
CA SER A 49 6.59 11.59 11.54
C SER A 49 5.21 12.24 11.62
N HIS A 50 5.05 13.47 11.08
CA HIS A 50 3.74 14.14 11.06
C HIS A 50 2.89 13.74 9.87
N LEU A 51 3.48 13.33 8.75
CA LEU A 51 2.70 12.76 7.65
C LEU A 51 2.05 11.42 8.01
N GLN A 52 2.61 10.70 8.99
CA GLN A 52 2.03 9.48 9.54
C GLN A 52 0.95 9.74 10.60
N ASP A 53 0.81 10.98 11.07
CA ASP A 53 -0.17 11.34 12.10
C ASP A 53 -1.57 11.50 11.46
N PRO A 54 -2.57 10.69 11.85
CA PRO A 54 -3.93 10.79 11.33
C PRO A 54 -4.61 12.14 11.65
N GLY A 55 -4.12 12.86 12.66
CA GLY A 55 -4.60 14.20 13.02
C GLY A 55 -4.02 15.33 12.17
N PHE A 56 -3.01 15.04 11.35
CA PHE A 56 -2.34 16.04 10.52
C PHE A 56 -2.76 15.97 9.05
N ALA A 57 -2.53 14.82 8.41
CA ALA A 57 -2.81 14.61 7.01
C ALA A 57 -3.31 13.18 6.77
N LYS A 58 -4.34 13.04 5.93
CA LYS A 58 -4.87 11.77 5.46
C LYS A 58 -4.46 11.60 4.00
N GLY A 59 -3.74 10.54 3.69
CA GLY A 59 -3.42 10.18 2.32
C GLY A 59 -4.68 9.63 1.65
N GLU A 60 -5.30 10.38 0.75
CA GLU A 60 -6.35 9.84 -0.10
C GLU A 60 -5.65 9.09 -1.26
N GLY A 61 -5.97 7.80 -1.39
CA GLY A 61 -5.15 6.82 -2.13
C GLY A 61 -4.54 5.74 -1.23
N TYR A 62 -4.60 5.90 0.10
CA TYR A 62 -4.61 4.75 1.00
C TYR A 62 -6.00 4.10 0.86
N PRO A 63 -6.13 2.77 0.63
CA PRO A 63 -7.42 2.12 0.88
C PRO A 63 -7.84 2.51 2.31
N PRO A 64 -9.13 2.81 2.57
CA PRO A 64 -9.56 3.24 3.90
C PRO A 64 -8.92 2.31 4.93
N VAL A 65 -8.26 2.89 5.94
CA VAL A 65 -7.76 2.14 7.10
C VAL A 65 -8.86 1.16 7.46
N PRO A 66 -8.60 -0.17 7.43
CA PRO A 66 -9.66 -1.14 7.54
C PRO A 66 -10.42 -0.80 8.81
N THR A 67 -11.69 -0.43 8.64
CA THR A 67 -12.61 -0.25 9.76
C THR A 67 -12.57 -1.52 10.61
N ALA A 68 -12.94 -1.44 11.89
CA ALA A 68 -12.93 -2.60 12.78
C ALA A 68 -13.64 -3.83 12.16
N GLU A 69 -14.61 -3.60 11.29
CA GLU A 69 -15.32 -4.59 10.48
C GLU A 69 -14.45 -5.29 9.43
N ALA A 70 -13.58 -4.56 8.72
CA ALA A 70 -12.65 -5.14 7.75
C ALA A 70 -11.54 -5.96 8.42
N LEU A 71 -11.06 -5.54 9.60
CA LEU A 71 -10.14 -6.35 10.42
C LEU A 71 -10.83 -7.62 10.96
N ALA A 72 -12.10 -7.51 11.35
CA ALA A 72 -12.91 -8.66 11.77
C ALA A 72 -13.18 -9.64 10.62
N ALA A 73 -13.42 -9.15 9.40
CA ALA A 73 -13.59 -9.98 8.21
C ALA A 73 -12.31 -10.75 7.85
N VAL A 74 -11.14 -10.12 7.94
CA VAL A 74 -9.85 -10.78 7.72
C VAL A 74 -9.56 -11.82 8.80
N ALA A 75 -9.92 -11.55 10.07
CA ALA A 75 -9.79 -12.52 11.16
C ALA A 75 -10.74 -13.72 10.99
N ALA A 76 -11.98 -13.49 10.53
CA ALA A 76 -12.94 -14.55 10.25
C ALA A 76 -12.51 -15.42 9.06
N TYR A 77 -11.92 -14.82 8.01
CA TYR A 77 -11.38 -15.56 6.88
C TYR A 77 -10.17 -16.43 7.27
N LYS A 78 -9.27 -15.91 8.12
CA LYS A 78 -8.13 -16.68 8.65
C LYS A 78 -8.58 -17.88 9.50
N LYS A 79 -9.61 -17.71 10.34
CA LYS A 79 -10.19 -18.83 11.12
C LYS A 79 -10.81 -19.91 10.22
N LYS A 80 -11.59 -19.51 9.20
CA LYS A 80 -12.18 -20.46 8.23
C LYS A 80 -11.12 -21.23 7.42
N LYS A 81 -10.02 -20.58 7.02
CA LYS A 81 -8.91 -21.28 6.35
C LYS A 81 -8.20 -22.27 7.26
N ALA A 82 -7.95 -21.91 8.52
CA ALA A 82 -7.31 -22.81 9.48
C ALA A 82 -8.16 -24.06 9.79
N GLU A 83 -9.49 -23.92 9.87
CA GLU A 83 -10.40 -25.06 10.04
C GLU A 83 -10.49 -25.95 8.80
N ALA A 84 -10.44 -25.36 7.59
CA ALA A 84 -10.41 -26.13 6.35
C ALA A 84 -9.11 -26.91 6.17
N GLU A 85 -7.96 -26.36 6.59
CA GLU A 85 -6.68 -27.07 6.59
C GLU A 85 -6.66 -28.24 7.59
N LYS A 86 -7.18 -28.05 8.80
CA LYS A 86 -7.28 -29.14 9.78
C LYS A 86 -8.12 -30.32 9.27
N LYS A 87 -9.28 -30.03 8.64
CA LYS A 87 -10.11 -31.08 8.03
C LYS A 87 -9.42 -31.81 6.87
N LYS A 88 -8.61 -31.11 6.07
CA LYS A 88 -7.82 -31.74 5.00
C LYS A 88 -6.71 -32.64 5.57
N GLN A 89 -6.06 -32.23 6.66
CA GLN A 89 -5.02 -33.04 7.31
C GLN A 89 -5.61 -34.27 7.99
N GLU A 90 -6.78 -34.17 8.63
CA GLU A 90 -7.49 -35.31 9.21
C GLU A 90 -7.97 -36.31 8.13
N ALA A 91 -8.44 -35.83 6.98
CA ALA A 91 -8.83 -36.67 5.85
C ALA A 91 -7.63 -37.37 5.17
N ALA A 92 -6.48 -36.69 5.08
CA ALA A 92 -5.24 -37.26 4.56
C ALA A 92 -4.66 -38.33 5.49
N ALA A 93 -4.69 -38.10 6.81
CA ALA A 93 -4.26 -39.09 7.81
C ALA A 93 -5.16 -40.34 7.83
N ALA A 94 -6.47 -40.19 7.59
CA ALA A 94 -7.39 -41.32 7.47
C ALA A 94 -7.17 -42.14 6.19
N ALA A 95 -6.76 -41.50 5.09
CA ALA A 95 -6.44 -42.18 3.83
C ALA A 95 -5.13 -43.00 3.94
N GLU A 96 -4.08 -42.47 4.59
CA GLU A 96 -2.82 -43.21 4.79
C GLU A 96 -2.90 -44.36 5.80
N ALA A 97 -3.86 -44.34 6.72
CA ALA A 97 -4.13 -45.49 7.60
C ALA A 97 -4.78 -46.67 6.86
N SER A 98 -5.47 -46.41 5.73
CA SER A 98 -6.13 -47.45 4.94
C SER A 98 -5.23 -48.12 3.90
N SER A 99 -4.14 -47.46 3.46
CA SER A 99 -3.18 -48.03 2.50
C SER A 99 -2.10 -48.94 3.12
N LYS A 100 -1.84 -48.82 4.43
CA LYS A 100 -0.91 -49.71 5.16
C LYS A 100 -1.50 -51.06 5.58
N ALA A 101 -2.77 -51.33 5.32
CA ALA A 101 -3.42 -52.60 5.65
C ALA A 101 -3.45 -53.62 4.48
N GLU A 102 -3.01 -53.25 3.26
CA GLU A 102 -3.02 -54.14 2.09
C GLU A 102 -1.63 -54.58 1.60
N GLU A 103 -0.54 -54.10 2.21
CA GLU A 103 0.84 -54.42 1.83
C GLU A 103 1.50 -55.48 2.73
N ASP A 104 0.73 -56.41 3.32
CA ASP A 104 1.27 -57.54 4.11
C ASP A 104 0.89 -58.93 3.54
N LYS A 105 0.35 -58.98 2.31
CA LYS A 105 -0.01 -60.25 1.62
C LYS A 105 0.71 -60.50 0.29
N ARG A 106 1.77 -59.77 -0.05
CA ARG A 106 2.50 -59.95 -1.34
C ARG A 106 4.02 -60.13 -1.24
N SER A 107 4.56 -60.50 -0.08
CA SER A 107 6.01 -60.66 0.12
C SER A 107 6.55 -62.10 0.00
N ASN A 108 5.78 -63.09 -0.47
CA ASN A 108 6.25 -64.48 -0.52
C ASN A 108 5.95 -65.28 -1.80
N VAL A 109 6.13 -64.67 -2.97
CA VAL A 109 6.26 -65.42 -4.23
C VAL A 109 7.14 -64.65 -5.22
N SER A 110 8.03 -65.38 -5.89
CA SER A 110 8.90 -64.95 -7.00
C SER A 110 10.29 -64.40 -6.64
N LYS A 111 11.05 -65.24 -5.94
CA LYS A 111 12.50 -65.42 -6.16
C LYS A 111 12.71 -66.39 -7.32
N ILE A 112 12.56 -65.96 -8.58
CA ILE A 112 12.98 -66.73 -9.77
C ILE A 112 13.46 -65.76 -10.86
N GLY A 113 14.70 -65.96 -11.33
CA GLY A 113 15.01 -65.79 -12.75
C GLY A 113 15.75 -64.53 -13.17
N SER A 114 17.08 -64.64 -13.19
CA SER A 114 17.98 -63.88 -14.06
C SER A 114 17.74 -64.21 -15.55
N ALA A 115 18.18 -63.29 -16.42
CA ALA A 115 18.57 -63.47 -17.83
C ALA A 115 17.54 -63.19 -18.95
N VAL A 116 17.87 -62.14 -19.72
CA VAL A 116 17.83 -62.06 -21.20
C VAL A 116 16.46 -62.20 -21.89
N PHE A 117 15.92 -61.08 -22.38
CA PHE A 117 15.42 -61.04 -23.76
C PHE A 117 15.43 -59.60 -24.31
N SER A 118 16.34 -59.38 -25.25
CA SER A 118 16.31 -58.25 -26.18
C SER A 118 15.34 -58.59 -27.30
N GLY A 119 14.37 -57.73 -27.61
CA GLY A 119 13.55 -57.87 -28.82
C GLY A 119 12.07 -57.54 -28.64
N LEU A 120 11.69 -56.39 -29.20
CA LEU A 120 10.38 -56.00 -29.72
C LEU A 120 9.11 -56.31 -28.90
N GLY A 121 8.44 -55.21 -28.53
CA GLY A 121 6.98 -55.15 -28.47
C GLY A 121 6.44 -54.91 -27.07
N SER A 122 6.07 -53.66 -26.78
CA SER A 122 4.78 -53.30 -26.17
C SER A 122 4.78 -51.83 -25.73
N VAL A 123 4.24 -50.99 -26.62
CA VAL A 123 3.74 -49.65 -26.33
C VAL A 123 2.48 -49.81 -25.45
N ALA A 124 2.64 -50.10 -24.16
CA ALA A 124 1.49 -50.24 -23.26
C ALA A 124 1.84 -50.14 -21.77
N THR A 125 2.80 -49.29 -21.35
CA THR A 125 2.96 -48.99 -19.90
C THR A 125 3.64 -47.64 -19.62
N ARG A 126 3.22 -46.57 -20.32
CA ARG A 126 3.60 -45.17 -20.02
C ARG A 126 2.40 -44.22 -19.88
N ALA A 127 1.24 -44.75 -19.50
CA ALA A 127 -0.01 -43.97 -19.42
C ALA A 127 -0.62 -43.90 -18.01
N ALA A 128 0.10 -44.31 -16.96
CA ALA A 128 -0.41 -44.25 -15.57
C ALA A 128 0.40 -43.34 -14.63
N THR A 129 1.61 -42.91 -15.02
CA THR A 129 2.39 -41.92 -14.26
C THR A 129 2.32 -40.50 -14.84
N SER A 130 1.69 -40.34 -16.01
CA SER A 130 1.59 -39.07 -16.72
C SER A 130 0.23 -38.39 -16.58
N VAL A 131 -0.67 -38.82 -15.70
CA VAL A 131 -1.94 -38.11 -15.44
C VAL A 131 -1.88 -37.34 -14.10
N SER A 132 -1.14 -37.86 -13.12
CA SER A 132 -0.93 -37.21 -11.81
C SER A 132 0.01 -36.00 -11.86
N ALA A 133 0.82 -35.87 -12.92
CA ALA A 133 1.73 -34.75 -13.11
C ALA A 133 1.05 -33.50 -13.70
N PHE A 134 0.03 -33.66 -14.55
CA PHE A 134 -0.69 -32.51 -15.15
C PHE A 134 -1.75 -31.90 -14.22
N ILE A 135 -2.29 -32.68 -13.28
CA ILE A 135 -3.24 -32.15 -12.28
C ILE A 135 -2.52 -31.24 -11.26
N ASN A 136 -1.24 -31.53 -10.96
CA ASN A 136 -0.41 -30.69 -10.09
C ASN A 136 0.07 -29.39 -10.77
N ASP A 137 0.18 -29.37 -12.09
CA ASP A 137 0.63 -28.20 -12.85
C ASP A 137 -0.42 -27.08 -12.87
N GLU A 138 -1.72 -27.41 -12.91
CA GLU A 138 -2.79 -26.40 -12.92
C GLU A 138 -2.95 -25.70 -11.55
N GLU A 139 -2.77 -26.44 -10.45
CA GLU A 139 -2.83 -25.86 -9.10
C GLU A 139 -1.55 -25.06 -8.78
N ALA A 140 -0.38 -25.54 -9.22
CA ALA A 140 0.89 -24.82 -9.09
C ALA A 140 0.95 -23.52 -9.92
N THR A 141 0.38 -23.52 -11.12
CA THR A 141 0.26 -22.32 -11.96
C THR A 141 -0.70 -21.30 -11.36
N LYS A 142 -1.86 -21.73 -10.84
CA LYS A 142 -2.79 -20.85 -10.09
C LYS A 142 -2.13 -20.26 -8.85
N ALA A 143 -1.36 -21.03 -8.10
CA ALA A 143 -0.65 -20.53 -6.92
C ALA A 143 0.42 -19.48 -7.27
N ARG A 144 1.16 -19.66 -8.37
CA ARG A 144 2.12 -18.66 -8.89
C ARG A 144 1.45 -17.37 -9.32
N ILE A 145 0.32 -17.46 -10.02
CA ILE A 145 -0.47 -16.28 -10.44
C ILE A 145 -1.00 -15.53 -9.21
N GLN A 146 -1.53 -16.25 -8.22
CA GLN A 146 -2.00 -15.65 -6.97
C GLN A 146 -0.86 -14.98 -6.18
N ALA A 147 0.32 -15.58 -6.13
CA ALA A 147 1.49 -14.98 -5.47
C ALA A 147 1.94 -13.70 -6.18
N GLN A 148 2.02 -13.70 -7.51
CA GLN A 148 2.32 -12.50 -8.30
C GLN A 148 1.28 -11.40 -8.12
N GLU A 149 -0.01 -11.75 -8.08
CA GLU A 149 -1.08 -10.79 -7.90
C GLU A 149 -1.06 -10.19 -6.49
N LEU A 150 -0.78 -11.00 -5.47
CA LEU A 150 -0.62 -10.54 -4.09
C LEU A 150 0.63 -9.65 -3.93
N GLU A 151 1.73 -9.98 -4.60
CA GLU A 151 2.92 -9.13 -4.64
C GLU A 151 2.64 -7.81 -5.39
N ARG A 152 1.89 -7.84 -6.50
CA ARG A 152 1.45 -6.63 -7.21
C ARG A 152 0.55 -5.76 -6.33
N GLN A 153 -0.38 -6.36 -5.60
CA GLN A 153 -1.24 -5.65 -4.63
C GLN A 153 -0.43 -5.07 -3.47
N GLN A 154 0.60 -5.78 -2.98
CA GLN A 154 1.50 -5.25 -1.95
C GLN A 154 2.39 -4.13 -2.49
N ALA A 155 2.88 -4.23 -3.71
CA ALA A 155 3.65 -3.17 -4.37
C ALA A 155 2.79 -1.93 -4.63
N GLU A 156 1.52 -2.13 -4.98
CA GLU A 156 0.52 -1.07 -5.12
C GLU A 156 0.16 -0.43 -3.78
N ALA A 157 0.00 -1.22 -2.71
CA ALA A 157 -0.18 -0.70 -1.35
C ALA A 157 1.07 0.02 -0.81
N ARG A 158 2.26 -0.29 -1.34
CA ARG A 158 3.51 0.45 -1.06
C ARG A 158 3.65 1.73 -1.89
N LYS A 159 2.83 1.94 -2.93
CA LYS A 159 2.80 3.22 -3.63
C LYS A 159 2.31 4.26 -2.62
N LYS A 160 3.13 5.29 -2.41
CA LYS A 160 2.78 6.42 -1.55
C LYS A 160 1.48 7.04 -2.04
N PRO A 161 0.62 7.56 -1.13
CA PRO A 161 -0.62 8.20 -1.54
C PRO A 161 -0.28 9.32 -2.53
N GLU A 162 -1.03 9.34 -3.63
CA GLU A 162 -0.82 10.32 -4.70
C GLU A 162 -1.12 11.74 -4.21
N TYR A 163 -2.04 11.87 -3.24
CA TYR A 163 -2.44 13.14 -2.65
C TYR A 163 -2.72 13.03 -1.15
N TRP A 164 -2.45 14.12 -0.45
CA TRP A 164 -2.65 14.31 0.98
C TRP A 164 -3.71 15.37 1.19
N VAL A 165 -4.69 15.05 2.03
CA VAL A 165 -5.70 15.98 2.53
C VAL A 165 -5.35 16.33 3.96
N LEU A 166 -5.19 17.61 4.26
CA LEU A 166 -4.91 18.05 5.62
C LEU A 166 -6.16 17.94 6.49
N ASP A 167 -5.96 17.75 7.79
CA ASP A 167 -7.04 17.92 8.75
C ASP A 167 -7.67 19.31 8.63
N GLN A 168 -8.98 19.40 8.86
CA GLN A 168 -9.72 20.65 8.70
C GLN A 168 -9.14 21.78 9.56
N ARG A 169 -8.66 21.47 10.78
CA ARG A 169 -8.09 22.48 11.69
C ARG A 169 -6.77 23.02 11.14
N ILE A 170 -5.91 22.14 10.63
CA ILE A 170 -4.64 22.52 10.03
C ILE A 170 -4.89 23.34 8.77
N PHE A 171 -5.81 22.89 7.90
CA PHE A 171 -6.16 23.61 6.69
C PHE A 171 -6.70 25.02 6.97
N PHE A 172 -7.56 25.15 7.98
CA PHE A 172 -8.10 26.45 8.42
C PHE A 172 -7.01 27.40 8.93
N LEU A 173 -6.04 26.91 9.71
CA LEU A 173 -4.89 27.71 10.15
C LEU A 173 -4.12 28.27 8.95
N ARG A 174 -3.92 27.44 7.91
CA ARG A 174 -3.21 27.86 6.71
C ARG A 174 -3.98 28.89 5.89
N GLN A 175 -5.29 28.73 5.77
CA GLN A 175 -6.14 29.76 5.16
C GLN A 175 -6.03 31.10 5.91
N ASN A 176 -6.02 31.07 7.24
CA ASN A 176 -5.88 32.27 8.05
C ASN A 176 -4.51 32.93 7.90
N ASP A 177 -3.42 32.16 7.82
CA ASP A 177 -2.08 32.71 7.60
C ASP A 177 -1.95 33.39 6.23
N ILE A 178 -2.56 32.82 5.20
CA ILE A 178 -2.61 33.44 3.87
C ILE A 178 -3.44 34.73 3.91
N LYS A 179 -4.62 34.71 4.54
CA LYS A 179 -5.45 35.91 4.72
C LYS A 179 -4.70 37.00 5.50
N LYS A 180 -4.01 36.64 6.59
CA LYS A 180 -3.17 37.57 7.36
C LYS A 180 -2.02 38.13 6.53
N ARG A 181 -1.39 37.31 5.68
CA ARG A 181 -0.32 37.78 4.80
C ARG A 181 -0.85 38.74 3.72
N ASN A 182 -2.01 38.44 3.14
CA ASN A 182 -2.62 39.26 2.10
C ASN A 182 -3.12 40.60 2.66
N THR A 183 -3.76 40.58 3.83
CA THR A 183 -4.18 41.81 4.54
C THR A 183 -2.99 42.68 4.91
N LYS A 184 -1.90 42.09 5.45
CA LYS A 184 -0.67 42.84 5.74
C LYS A 184 -0.08 43.51 4.49
N LYS A 185 -0.09 42.80 3.35
CA LYS A 185 0.36 43.37 2.07
C LYS A 185 -0.54 44.53 1.64
N SER A 186 -1.87 44.34 1.63
CA SER A 186 -2.79 45.41 1.24
C SER A 186 -2.75 46.62 2.18
N THR A 187 -2.57 46.40 3.49
CA THR A 187 -2.39 47.50 4.45
C THR A 187 -1.06 48.22 4.24
N ALA A 188 0.01 47.50 3.91
CA ALA A 188 1.30 48.12 3.61
C ALA A 188 1.22 48.93 2.31
N ASP A 189 0.57 48.41 1.28
CA ASP A 189 0.39 49.09 -0.01
C ASP A 189 -0.46 50.36 0.15
N THR A 190 -1.53 50.31 0.95
CA THR A 190 -2.34 51.49 1.25
C THR A 190 -1.58 52.53 2.06
N LEU A 191 -0.81 52.12 3.09
CA LEU A 191 0.05 53.04 3.86
C LEU A 191 1.15 53.66 3.01
N ASN A 192 1.79 52.90 2.11
CA ASN A 192 2.81 53.42 1.21
C ASN A 192 2.22 54.44 0.20
N GLY A 193 0.94 54.31 -0.14
CA GLY A 193 0.22 55.27 -0.99
C GLY A 193 -0.26 56.53 -0.26
N LEU A 194 -0.28 56.53 1.08
CA LEU A 194 -0.67 57.68 1.90
C LEU A 194 0.56 58.52 2.22
N SER A 195 0.74 59.65 1.53
CA SER A 195 1.74 60.66 1.94
C SER A 195 1.24 61.40 3.18
N PHE A 196 1.80 61.08 4.33
CA PHE A 196 1.50 61.83 5.55
C PHE A 196 2.10 63.24 5.44
N PRO A 197 1.31 64.30 5.65
CA PRO A 197 1.84 65.66 5.66
C PRO A 197 2.91 65.78 6.75
N LYS A 198 4.06 66.32 6.38
CA LYS A 198 5.20 66.51 7.30
C LYS A 198 4.75 67.47 8.39
N VAL A 199 4.60 66.95 9.61
CA VAL A 199 4.22 67.78 10.76
C VAL A 199 5.28 68.87 10.93
N PRO A 200 4.90 70.16 10.98
CA PRO A 200 5.86 71.23 11.17
C PRO A 200 6.57 71.03 12.52
N GLY A 201 7.89 70.82 12.45
CA GLY A 201 8.75 70.78 13.63
C GLY A 201 8.82 72.18 14.21
N GLY A 202 8.01 72.46 15.23
CA GLY A 202 7.96 73.75 15.89
C GLY A 202 8.61 73.70 17.26
N LEU A 203 9.62 74.57 17.42
CA LEU A 203 10.31 75.07 18.63
C LEU A 203 11.36 74.16 19.28
#